data_AF-A0A1Y1QKF5-F1
#
_entry.id   AF-A0A1Y1QKF5-F1
#
_cell.length_a   1.000
_cell.length_b   1.000
_cell.length_c   1.000
_cell.angle_alpha   90.00
_cell.angle_beta   90.00
_cell.angle_gamma   90.00
#
_symmetry.space_group_name_H-M   'P 1'
#
loop_
_entity.id
_entity.type
_entity.pdbx_description
1 polymer ?
#
loop_
_entity_poly.entity_id
_entity_poly.type
_entity_poly.pdbx_seq_one_letter_code
_entity_poly.pdbx_strand_id
1 'polypeptide(L)'
;MSLDQLKTIRTRRMEQRFVELQEQRRVYQEQQRGIQQKEQQLLAFGQWRLEHQEALFASLKNQPFAPQMLFDYQKNLEDLRLEEERLRAELLEAHKGLQAAEAHVQTAQKNSSDANLKLEKLKEIIKVQDAQKSREEPVQ
;
A
#
# COMPACT_ATOMS: atom_id res chain seq x y z
N MET A 1 0.78 -21.48 35.29
CA MET A 1 0.45 -20.16 34.72
C MET A 1 -1.03 -19.89 34.98
N SER A 2 -1.37 -18.75 35.61
CA SER A 2 -2.77 -18.44 35.94
C SER A 2 -3.56 -17.92 34.74
N LEU A 3 -4.89 -17.97 34.80
CA LEU A 3 -5.75 -17.40 33.75
C LEU A 3 -5.58 -15.87 33.64
N ASP A 4 -5.32 -15.17 34.73
CA ASP A 4 -5.03 -13.73 34.71
C ASP A 4 -3.71 -13.40 34.01
N GLN A 5 -2.68 -14.20 34.24
CA GLN A 5 -1.42 -14.10 33.49
C GLN A 5 -1.66 -14.36 32.00
N LEU A 6 -2.49 -15.36 31.65
CA LEU A 6 -2.85 -15.63 30.27
C LEU A 6 -3.67 -14.49 29.63
N LYS A 7 -4.59 -13.88 30.38
CA LYS A 7 -5.40 -12.74 29.95
C LYS A 7 -4.52 -11.54 29.66
N THR A 8 -3.55 -11.26 30.53
CA THR A 8 -2.57 -10.18 30.34
C THR A 8 -1.75 -10.41 29.07
N ILE A 9 -1.23 -11.63 28.87
CA ILE A 9 -0.46 -11.98 27.67
C ILE A 9 -1.31 -11.86 26.39
N ARG A 10 -2.55 -12.35 26.41
CA ARG A 10 -3.45 -12.28 25.24
C ARG A 10 -3.89 -10.85 24.94
N THR A 11 -4.09 -10.01 25.95
CA THR A 11 -4.39 -8.58 25.80
C THR A 11 -3.23 -7.88 25.09
N ARG A 12 -2.00 -8.05 25.60
CA ARG A 12 -0.80 -7.47 24.96
C ARG A 12 -0.59 -7.96 23.53
N ARG A 13 -0.84 -9.24 23.25
CA ARG A 13 -0.75 -9.78 21.87
C ARG A 13 -1.82 -9.18 20.96
N MET A 14 -3.04 -8.98 21.43
CA MET A 14 -4.10 -8.33 20.67
C MET A 14 -3.70 -6.88 20.34
N GLU A 15 -3.20 -6.13 21.32
CA GLU A 15 -2.71 -4.76 21.12
C GLU A 15 -1.57 -4.71 20.09
N GLN A 16 -0.59 -5.60 20.18
CA GLN A 16 0.51 -5.69 19.21
C GLN A 16 0.01 -5.96 17.79
N ARG A 17 -0.93 -6.89 17.62
CA ARG A 17 -1.51 -7.19 16.29
C ARG A 17 -2.37 -6.05 15.77
N PHE A 18 -3.02 -5.31 16.66
CA PHE A 18 -3.77 -4.11 16.27
C PHE A 18 -2.85 -3.00 15.80
N VAL A 19 -1.74 -2.73 16.51
CA VAL A 19 -0.72 -1.75 16.08
C VAL A 19 -0.12 -2.15 14.74
N GLU A 20 0.22 -3.42 14.54
CA GLU A 20 0.71 -3.94 13.26
C GLU A 20 -0.31 -3.71 12.13
N LEU A 21 -1.61 -3.97 12.37
CA LEU A 21 -2.66 -3.69 11.39
C LEU A 21 -2.75 -2.20 11.03
N GLN A 22 -2.63 -1.30 12.01
CA GLN A 22 -2.64 0.14 11.74
C GLN A 22 -1.44 0.56 10.88
N GLU A 23 -0.27 0.02 11.16
CA GLU A 23 0.93 0.30 10.36
C GLU A 23 0.79 -0.21 8.93
N GLN A 24 0.31 -1.45 8.73
CA GLN A 24 0.09 -1.97 7.38
C GLN A 24 -0.94 -1.15 6.60
N ARG A 25 -2.00 -0.66 7.26
CA ARG A 25 -3.00 0.23 6.64
C ARG A 25 -2.39 1.56 6.23
N ARG A 26 -1.52 2.12 7.07
CA ARG A 26 -0.78 3.33 6.75
C ARG A 26 0.10 3.14 5.52
N VAL A 27 0.91 2.08 5.49
CA VAL A 27 1.76 1.74 4.34
C VAL A 27 0.93 1.58 3.06
N TYR A 28 -0.20 0.86 3.13
CA TYR A 28 -1.11 0.72 2.00
C TYR A 28 -1.62 2.08 1.48
N GLN A 29 -2.04 2.97 2.38
CA GLN A 29 -2.50 4.31 2.01
C GLN A 29 -1.38 5.17 1.40
N GLU A 30 -0.15 5.07 1.92
CA GLU A 30 1.01 5.76 1.35
C GLU A 30 1.33 5.25 -0.07
N GLN A 31 1.28 3.93 -0.29
CA GLN A 31 1.44 3.34 -1.63
C GLN A 31 0.33 3.80 -2.59
N GLN A 32 -0.92 3.84 -2.13
CA GLN A 32 -2.05 4.29 -2.94
C GLN A 32 -1.90 5.76 -3.38
N ARG A 33 -1.46 6.64 -2.46
CA ARG A 33 -1.14 8.04 -2.80
C ARG A 33 0.04 8.13 -3.78
N GLY A 34 1.07 7.31 -3.59
CA GLY A 34 2.22 7.25 -4.49
C GLY A 34 1.84 6.85 -5.91
N ILE A 35 0.92 5.90 -6.08
CA ILE A 35 0.37 5.53 -7.40
C ILE A 35 -0.37 6.71 -8.02
N GLN A 36 -1.26 7.38 -7.27
CA GLN A 36 -2.01 8.53 -7.79
C GLN A 36 -1.07 9.64 -8.30
N GLN A 37 0.03 9.90 -7.58
CA GLN A 37 1.05 10.86 -8.01
C GLN A 37 1.74 10.43 -9.31
N LYS A 38 2.10 9.14 -9.44
CA LYS A 38 2.71 8.60 -10.66
C LYS A 38 1.75 8.60 -11.85
N GLU A 39 0.47 8.31 -11.65
CA GLU A 39 -0.56 8.41 -12.68
C GLU A 39 -0.70 9.86 -13.17
N GLN A 40 -0.73 10.83 -12.25
CA GLN A 40 -0.75 12.25 -12.58
C GLN A 40 0.51 12.67 -13.34
N GLN A 41 1.68 12.20 -12.92
CA GLN A 41 2.94 12.47 -13.61
C GLN A 41 2.93 11.91 -15.03
N LEU A 42 2.46 10.68 -15.24
CA LEU A 42 2.37 10.06 -16.56
C LEU A 42 1.38 10.82 -17.46
N LEU A 43 0.25 11.25 -16.93
CA LEU A 43 -0.73 12.06 -17.66
C LEU A 43 -0.16 13.43 -18.05
N ALA A 44 0.48 14.13 -17.10
CA ALA A 44 1.11 15.42 -17.34
C ALA A 44 2.24 15.29 -18.38
N PHE A 45 3.06 14.23 -18.27
CA PHE A 45 4.09 13.93 -19.27
C PHE A 45 3.49 13.66 -20.64
N GLY A 46 2.39 12.91 -20.73
CA GLY A 46 1.70 12.64 -21.99
C GLY A 46 1.22 13.92 -22.69
N GLN A 47 0.63 14.85 -21.94
CA GLN A 47 0.21 16.16 -22.46
C GLN A 47 1.41 17.00 -22.92
N TRP A 48 2.40 17.17 -22.05
CA TRP A 48 3.61 17.92 -22.37
C TRP A 48 4.36 17.34 -23.57
N ARG A 49 4.45 16.01 -23.67
CA ARG A 49 5.12 15.32 -24.77
C ARG A 49 4.46 15.66 -26.10
N LEU A 50 3.13 15.67 -26.18
CA LEU A 50 2.42 16.02 -27.42
C LEU A 50 2.75 17.45 -27.85
N GLU A 51 2.65 18.42 -26.94
CA GLU A 51 2.99 19.82 -27.21
C GLU A 51 4.46 19.97 -27.64
N HIS A 52 5.35 19.25 -26.98
CA HIS A 52 6.77 19.27 -27.29
C HIS A 52 7.08 18.63 -28.67
N GLN A 53 6.42 17.53 -29.02
CA GLN A 53 6.54 16.90 -30.33
C GLN A 53 6.04 17.82 -31.45
N GLU A 54 4.92 18.50 -31.23
CA GLU A 54 4.41 19.50 -32.18
C GLU A 54 5.39 20.67 -32.36
N ALA A 55 5.99 21.16 -31.27
CA ALA A 55 7.01 22.21 -31.33
C ALA A 55 8.28 21.76 -32.08
N LEU A 56 8.76 20.54 -31.81
CA LEU A 56 9.90 19.94 -32.51
C LEU A 56 9.62 19.80 -34.02
N PHE A 57 8.42 19.32 -34.37
CA PHE A 57 8.00 19.17 -35.76
C PHE A 57 7.86 20.53 -36.46
N ALA A 58 7.26 21.53 -35.81
CA ALA A 58 7.15 22.88 -36.34
C ALA A 58 8.51 23.51 -36.59
N SER A 59 9.47 23.32 -35.66
CA SER A 59 10.86 23.78 -35.84
C SER A 59 11.53 23.11 -37.04
N LEU A 60 11.35 21.80 -37.21
CA LEU A 60 11.91 21.05 -38.35
C LEU A 60 11.31 21.52 -39.68
N LYS A 61 10.00 21.79 -39.73
CA LYS A 61 9.29 22.24 -40.93
C LYS A 61 9.67 23.66 -41.35
N ASN A 62 9.94 24.55 -40.40
CA ASN A 62 10.17 25.97 -40.66
C ASN A 62 11.64 26.31 -40.97
N GLN A 63 12.53 25.32 -40.96
CA GLN A 63 13.95 25.51 -41.26
C GLN A 63 14.33 24.87 -42.62
N PRO A 64 15.38 25.38 -43.29
CA PRO A 64 15.95 24.71 -44.44
C PRO A 64 16.33 23.27 -44.09
N PHE A 65 16.00 22.34 -44.99
CA PHE A 65 16.27 20.93 -44.76
C PHE A 65 17.78 20.67 -44.58
N ALA A 66 18.12 20.03 -43.46
CA ALA A 66 19.45 19.50 -43.19
C ALA A 66 19.29 18.09 -42.61
N PRO A 67 19.99 17.06 -43.16
CA PRO A 67 19.87 15.68 -42.69
C PRO A 67 20.12 15.52 -41.18
N GLN A 68 21.06 16.28 -40.63
CA GLN A 68 21.36 16.30 -39.20
C GLN A 68 20.12 16.65 -38.34
N MET A 69 19.34 17.64 -38.78
CA MET A 69 18.14 18.07 -38.05
C MET A 69 17.06 16.99 -38.01
N LEU A 70 16.96 16.17 -39.07
CA LEU A 70 16.05 15.01 -39.09
C LEU A 70 16.52 13.91 -38.13
N PHE A 71 17.83 13.64 -38.06
CA PHE A 71 18.39 12.69 -37.09
C PHE A 71 18.18 13.18 -35.65
N ASP A 72 18.43 14.46 -35.38
CA ASP A 72 18.23 15.04 -34.05
C ASP A 72 16.75 15.00 -33.64
N TYR A 73 15.84 15.27 -34.57
CA TYR A 73 14.40 15.11 -34.35
C TYR A 73 14.03 13.66 -33.99
N GLN A 74 14.50 12.69 -34.76
CA GLN A 74 14.24 11.26 -34.50
C GLN A 74 14.80 10.83 -33.14
N LYS A 75 16.00 11.29 -32.79
CA LYS A 75 16.60 11.01 -31.49
C LYS A 75 15.77 11.59 -30.35
N ASN A 76 15.34 12.85 -30.45
CA ASN A 76 14.48 13.46 -29.44
C ASN A 76 13.16 12.70 -29.28
N LEU A 77 12.54 12.24 -30.37
CA LEU A 77 11.33 11.42 -30.29
C LEU A 77 11.55 10.10 -29.58
N GLU A 78 12.70 9.46 -29.84
CA GLU A 78 13.08 8.21 -29.19
C GLU A 78 13.35 8.40 -27.70
N ASP A 79 14.06 9.46 -27.32
CA ASP A 79 14.31 9.81 -25.92
C ASP A 79 12.98 10.04 -25.16
N LEU A 80 12.01 10.73 -25.79
CA LEU A 80 10.66 10.91 -25.23
C LEU A 80 9.89 9.58 -25.09
N ARG A 81 10.07 8.65 -26.05
CA ARG A 81 9.43 7.32 -26.00
C ARG A 81 10.00 6.50 -24.84
N LEU A 82 11.32 6.48 -24.70
CA LEU A 82 12.00 5.75 -23.63
C LEU A 82 11.62 6.29 -22.24
N GLU A 83 11.50 7.61 -22.11
CA GLU A 83 11.06 8.23 -20.87
C GLU A 83 9.60 7.87 -20.52
N GLU A 84 8.70 7.83 -21.50
CA GLU A 84 7.32 7.34 -21.28
C GLU A 84 7.31 5.88 -20.82
N GLU A 85 8.11 5.02 -21.47
CA GLU A 85 8.23 3.61 -21.11
C GLU A 85 8.76 3.44 -19.68
N ARG A 86 9.73 4.25 -19.27
CA ARG A 86 10.25 4.29 -17.90
C ARG A 86 9.14 4.65 -16.91
N LEU A 87 8.38 5.72 -17.16
CA LEU A 87 7.28 6.14 -16.28
C LEU A 87 6.18 5.07 -16.17
N ARG A 88 5.84 4.42 -17.29
CA ARG A 88 4.87 3.31 -17.30
C ARG A 88 5.37 2.09 -16.53
N ALA A 89 6.66 1.75 -16.65
CA ALA A 89 7.27 0.67 -15.88
C ALA A 89 7.26 0.96 -14.37
N GLU A 90 7.60 2.20 -13.97
CA GLU A 90 7.56 2.62 -12.57
C GLU A 90 6.14 2.60 -11.96
N LEU A 91 5.12 2.91 -12.77
CA LEU A 91 3.73 2.80 -12.38
C LEU A 91 3.32 1.32 -12.20
N LEU A 92 3.73 0.45 -13.12
CA LEU A 92 3.49 -0.99 -13.03
C LEU A 92 4.11 -1.58 -11.75
N GLU A 93 5.37 -1.25 -11.46
CA GLU A 93 6.03 -1.70 -10.23
C GLU A 93 5.35 -1.14 -8.97
N ALA A 94 4.86 0.09 -9.01
CA ALA A 94 4.07 0.65 -7.91
C ALA A 94 2.78 -0.14 -7.66
N HIS A 95 2.06 -0.53 -8.72
CA HIS A 95 0.86 -1.37 -8.59
C HIS A 95 1.17 -2.74 -7.97
N LYS A 96 2.29 -3.38 -8.34
CA LYS A 96 2.73 -4.62 -7.69
C LYS A 96 3.00 -4.40 -6.20
N GLY A 97 3.63 -3.28 -5.85
CA GLY A 97 3.84 -2.87 -4.45
C GLY A 97 2.54 -2.67 -3.68
N LEU A 98 1.52 -2.05 -4.30
CA LEU A 98 0.20 -1.88 -3.69
C LEU A 98 -0.50 -3.22 -3.45
N GLN A 99 -0.45 -4.14 -4.42
CA GLN A 99 -1.02 -5.49 -4.27
C GLN A 99 -0.37 -6.25 -3.11
N ALA A 100 0.96 -6.16 -2.98
CA ALA A 100 1.67 -6.74 -1.84
C ALA A 100 1.24 -6.10 -0.51
N ALA A 101 1.16 -4.77 -0.45
CA ALA A 101 0.68 -4.05 0.73
C ALA A 101 -0.76 -4.44 1.11
N GLU A 102 -1.64 -4.64 0.12
CA GLU A 102 -3.01 -5.12 0.35
C GLU A 102 -3.01 -6.52 1.00
N ALA A 103 -2.21 -7.44 0.49
CA ALA A 103 -2.07 -8.78 1.05
C ALA A 103 -1.55 -8.75 2.50
N HIS A 104 -0.63 -7.82 2.80
CA HIS A 104 -0.15 -7.60 4.18
C HIS A 104 -1.24 -7.05 5.10
N VAL A 105 -2.07 -6.11 4.64
CA VAL A 105 -3.23 -5.62 5.40
C VAL A 105 -4.22 -6.74 5.69
N GLN A 106 -4.58 -7.55 4.68
CA GLN A 106 -5.50 -8.68 4.85
C GLN A 106 -4.96 -9.69 5.87
N THR A 107 -3.66 -10.00 5.79
CA THR A 107 -2.99 -10.90 6.74
C THR A 107 -2.99 -10.34 8.16
N ALA A 108 -2.61 -9.07 8.33
CA ALA A 108 -2.62 -8.39 9.62
C ALA A 108 -4.03 -8.31 10.22
N GLN A 109 -5.04 -8.07 9.39
CA GLN A 109 -6.44 -8.01 9.80
C GLN A 109 -6.93 -9.37 10.31
N LYS A 110 -6.60 -10.46 9.60
CA LYS A 110 -6.88 -11.82 10.06
C LYS A 110 -6.20 -12.11 11.40
N ASN A 111 -4.91 -11.80 11.53
CA ASN A 111 -4.16 -12.01 12.76
C ASN A 111 -4.71 -11.22 13.95
N SER A 112 -5.11 -9.96 13.72
CA SER A 112 -5.74 -9.11 14.74
C SER A 112 -7.10 -9.67 15.16
N SER A 113 -7.93 -10.10 14.21
CA SER A 113 -9.22 -10.73 14.49
C SER A 113 -9.07 -12.01 15.30
N ASP A 114 -8.14 -12.89 14.90
CA ASP A 114 -7.86 -14.15 15.59
C ASP A 114 -7.34 -13.92 17.01
N ALA A 115 -6.48 -12.91 17.21
CA ALA A 115 -5.98 -12.54 18.53
C ALA A 115 -7.12 -12.02 19.43
N ASN A 116 -8.01 -11.19 18.89
CA ASN A 116 -9.18 -10.68 19.59
C ASN A 116 -10.15 -11.81 19.97
N LEU A 117 -10.47 -12.71 19.04
CA LEU A 117 -11.34 -13.86 19.31
C LEU A 117 -10.75 -14.76 20.42
N LYS A 118 -9.44 -15.00 20.41
CA LYS A 118 -8.76 -15.77 21.47
C LYS A 118 -8.82 -15.05 22.81
N LEU A 119 -8.76 -13.73 22.85
CA LEU A 119 -8.90 -12.95 24.08
C LEU A 119 -10.34 -13.03 24.61
N GLU A 120 -11.35 -12.80 23.76
CA GLU A 120 -12.76 -12.87 24.16
C GLU A 120 -13.14 -14.26 24.68
N LYS A 121 -12.71 -15.33 24.00
CA LYS A 121 -12.90 -16.70 24.50
C LYS A 121 -12.32 -16.92 25.89
N LEU A 122 -11.17 -16.32 26.20
CA LEU A 122 -10.57 -16.44 27.52
C LEU A 122 -11.33 -15.64 28.58
N LYS A 123 -11.80 -14.43 28.24
CA LYS A 123 -12.63 -13.63 29.15
C LYS A 123 -13.90 -14.38 29.54
N GLU A 124 -14.55 -15.05 28.59
CA GLU A 124 -15.72 -15.89 28.85
C GLU A 124 -15.39 -17.09 29.76
N ILE A 125 -14.27 -17.78 29.52
CA ILE A 125 -13.83 -18.88 30.40
C ILE A 125 -13.62 -18.40 31.85
N ILE A 126 -12.93 -17.26 32.03
CA ILE A 126 -12.70 -16.67 33.35
C ILE A 126 -14.04 -16.34 34.01
N LYS A 127 -14.95 -15.68 33.29
CA LYS A 127 -16.29 -15.33 33.78
C LYS A 127 -17.09 -16.55 34.24
N VAL A 128 -17.04 -17.65 33.50
CA VAL A 128 -17.73 -18.90 33.88
C VAL A 128 -17.08 -19.52 35.13
N GLN A 129 -15.75 -19.52 35.22
CA GLN A 129 -15.05 -20.06 36.39
C GLN A 129 -15.33 -19.23 37.65
N ASP A 130 -15.34 -17.92 37.54
CA ASP A 130 -15.66 -17.02 38.67
C ASP A 130 -17.12 -17.22 39.11
N ALA A 131 -18.06 -17.38 38.17
CA ALA A 131 -19.45 -17.70 38.47
C ALA A 131 -19.62 -19.07 39.16
N GLN A 132 -18.82 -20.06 38.80
CA GLN A 132 -18.81 -21.38 39.47
C GLN A 132 -18.26 -21.29 40.89
N LYS A 133 -17.13 -20.59 41.10
CA LYS A 133 -16.56 -20.37 42.43
C LYS A 133 -17.52 -19.63 43.36
N SER A 134 -18.21 -18.60 42.86
CA SER A 134 -19.21 -17.87 43.65
C SER A 134 -20.45 -18.68 44.04
N ARG A 135 -20.70 -19.83 43.40
CA ARG A 135 -21.77 -20.76 43.78
C ARG A 135 -21.36 -21.81 44.81
N GLU A 136 -20.05 -22.00 45.01
CA GLU A 136 -19.49 -22.99 45.94
C GLU A 136 -19.12 -22.38 47.32
N GLU A 137 -19.22 -21.06 47.51
CA GLU A 137 -19.09 -20.44 48.83
C GLU A 137 -20.31 -20.81 49.71
N PRO A 138 -20.12 -21.55 50.81
CA PRO A 138 -21.23 -21.97 51.64
C PRO A 138 -21.74 -20.79 52.47
N VAL A 139 -23.07 -20.62 52.46
CA VAL A 139 -23.82 -19.85 53.45
C VAL A 139 -23.43 -20.38 54.83
N GLN A 140 -22.70 -19.55 55.60
CA GLN A 140 -22.49 -19.74 57.03
C GLN A 140 -23.69 -19.23 57.81
#